data_AF-A0A418SED1-F1
#
_entry.id   AF-A0A418SED1-F1
#
_cell.length_a   1.000
_cell.length_b   1.000
_cell.length_c   1.000
_cell.angle_alpha   90.00
_cell.angle_beta   90.00
_cell.angle_gamma   90.00
#
_symmetry.space_group_name_H-M   'P 1'
#
loop_
_entity.id
_entity.type
_entity.pdbx_description
1 polymer ?
#
loop_
_entity_poly.entity_id
_entity_poly.type
_entity_poly.pdbx_seq_one_letter_code
_entity_poly.pdbx_strand_id
1 'polypeptide(L)'
;MNPGRREEIAGLSPSDIVEIEGIWCFSIEDSELRRIKNLSSRRMIPIHSHLIDLGFLDHVRKANSTNEISLFPDLYEAGNNAFGRKVGRRMRQIIDQELGTEGKNLSFHSLRHYVQNQLDHTGVDDKFVRDIIGHEGKDIHDKVYRKSAPLTDLAQAIEQLLKVI
;
A
#
# COMPACT_ATOMS: atom_id res chain seq x y z
N MET A 1 -2.27 0.04 -21.28
CA MET A 1 -2.69 -0.74 -20.09
C MET A 1 -2.14 -0.06 -18.85
N ASN A 2 -2.99 0.41 -17.93
CA ASN A 2 -2.58 1.10 -16.69
C ASN A 2 -2.43 0.08 -15.58
N PRO A 3 -1.25 -0.04 -14.94
CA PRO A 3 -1.16 -0.83 -13.74
C PRO A 3 -2.00 -0.15 -12.67
N GLY A 4 -3.09 -0.80 -12.25
CA GLY A 4 -3.88 -0.31 -11.13
C GLY A 4 -3.08 -0.48 -9.84
N ARG A 5 -3.36 0.28 -8.79
CA ARG A 5 -2.68 0.17 -7.48
C ARG A 5 -2.63 -1.23 -6.86
N ARG A 6 -3.50 -2.14 -7.30
CA ARG A 6 -3.43 -3.57 -6.97
C ARG A 6 -2.13 -4.22 -7.44
N GLU A 7 -1.60 -3.77 -8.57
CA GLU A 7 -0.31 -4.18 -9.13
C GLU A 7 0.84 -3.61 -8.32
N GLU A 8 0.67 -2.44 -7.69
CA GLU A 8 1.68 -1.89 -6.77
C GLU A 8 1.90 -2.78 -5.54
N ILE A 9 0.82 -3.34 -4.98
CA ILE A 9 0.86 -4.26 -3.82
C ILE A 9 1.36 -5.64 -4.23
N ALA A 10 0.85 -6.17 -5.34
CA ALA A 10 1.24 -7.48 -5.86
C ALA A 10 2.73 -7.57 -6.23
N GLY A 11 3.29 -6.45 -6.69
CA GLY A 11 4.69 -6.33 -7.13
C GLY A 11 5.66 -5.94 -6.02
N LEU A 12 5.25 -5.91 -4.75
CA LEU A 12 6.15 -5.59 -3.64
C LEU A 12 7.27 -6.64 -3.54
N SER A 13 8.50 -6.18 -3.56
CA SER A 13 9.69 -6.98 -3.25
C SER A 13 10.09 -6.79 -1.78
N PRO A 14 10.92 -7.69 -1.22
CA PRO A 14 11.48 -7.45 0.11
C PRO A 14 12.29 -6.16 0.22
N SER A 15 12.93 -5.73 -0.88
CA SER A 15 13.70 -4.47 -0.94
C SER A 15 12.82 -3.22 -0.92
N ASP A 16 11.52 -3.36 -1.18
CA ASP A 16 10.56 -2.25 -1.07
C ASP A 16 10.18 -1.95 0.40
N ILE A 17 10.64 -2.75 1.36
CA ILE A 17 10.39 -2.54 2.80
C ILE A 17 11.63 -1.94 3.43
N VAL A 18 11.54 -0.69 3.85
CA VAL A 18 12.67 0.09 4.35
C VAL A 18 12.37 0.66 5.72
N GLU A 19 13.40 0.85 6.53
CA GLU A 19 13.32 1.55 7.81
C GLU A 19 13.98 2.92 7.67
N ILE A 20 13.23 3.97 7.98
CA ILE A 20 13.73 5.35 7.95
C ILE A 20 13.46 5.95 9.33
N GLU A 21 14.52 6.35 10.03
CA GLU A 21 14.42 6.97 11.37
C GLU A 21 13.63 6.11 12.39
N GLY A 22 13.74 4.78 12.29
CA GLY A 22 13.02 3.83 13.15
C GLY A 22 11.56 3.56 12.74
N ILE A 23 11.11 4.10 11.60
CA ILE A 23 9.77 3.90 11.05
C ILE A 23 9.86 2.98 9.83
N TRP A 24 9.26 1.79 9.94
CA TRP A 24 9.11 0.88 8.82
C TRP A 24 8.12 1.43 7.80
N CYS A 25 8.49 1.38 6.53
CA CYS A 25 7.71 1.95 5.44
C CYS A 25 7.67 1.03 4.21
N PHE A 26 6.55 1.06 3.49
CA PHE A 26 6.48 0.63 2.09
C PHE A 26 7.06 1.74 1.20
N SER A 27 8.11 1.40 0.46
CA SER A 27 8.63 2.20 -0.65
C SER A 27 7.88 1.85 -1.93
N ILE A 28 7.05 2.79 -2.38
CA ILE A 28 6.34 2.66 -3.64
C ILE A 28 7.15 3.40 -4.71
N GLU A 29 8.17 2.72 -5.25
CA GLU A 29 9.02 3.22 -6.34
C GLU A 29 9.09 2.24 -7.53
N ASP A 30 9.78 2.67 -8.59
CA ASP A 30 10.17 1.77 -9.68
C ASP A 30 11.11 0.70 -9.15
N SER A 31 10.79 -0.56 -9.39
CA SER A 31 11.59 -1.73 -9.03
C SER A 31 11.72 -2.66 -10.24
N GLU A 32 12.51 -3.73 -10.10
CA GLU A 32 12.66 -4.76 -11.13
C GLU A 32 11.31 -5.41 -11.48
N LEU A 33 10.39 -5.51 -10.51
CA LEU A 33 9.07 -6.12 -10.67
C LEU A 33 7.96 -5.10 -10.98
N ARG A 34 8.18 -3.81 -10.66
CA ARG A 34 7.12 -2.79 -10.73
C ARG A 34 7.61 -1.54 -11.45
N ARG A 35 6.96 -1.18 -12.56
CA ARG A 35 7.10 0.15 -13.16
C ARG A 35 5.96 1.07 -12.75
N ILE A 36 6.31 2.19 -12.14
CA ILE A 36 5.42 3.29 -11.81
C ILE A 36 5.39 4.25 -13.01
N LYS A 37 4.18 4.62 -13.43
CA LYS A 37 4.00 5.44 -14.65
C LYS A 37 4.36 6.92 -14.48
N ASN A 38 4.11 7.48 -13.30
CA ASN A 38 4.27 8.90 -13.04
C ASN A 38 5.18 9.08 -11.81
N LEU A 39 6.17 9.97 -11.90
CA LEU A 39 7.02 10.35 -10.75
C LEU A 39 6.20 10.78 -9.53
N SER A 40 5.01 11.37 -9.76
CA SER A 40 4.04 11.77 -8.73
C SER A 40 3.42 10.60 -7.95
N SER A 41 3.55 9.37 -8.44
CA SER A 41 3.04 8.16 -7.78
C SER A 41 4.06 7.52 -6.83
N ARG A 42 5.32 7.99 -6.86
CA ARG A 42 6.35 7.59 -5.89
C ARG A 42 5.99 8.10 -4.51
N ARG A 43 6.06 7.23 -3.51
CA ARG A 43 5.68 7.58 -2.13
C ARG A 43 6.25 6.60 -1.12
N MET A 44 6.48 7.13 0.09
CA MET A 44 6.77 6.37 1.28
C MET A 44 5.52 6.28 2.14
N ILE A 45 5.11 5.08 2.52
CA ILE A 45 3.92 4.84 3.35
C ILE A 45 4.36 4.10 4.61
N PRO A 46 4.25 4.69 5.81
CA PRO A 46 4.53 3.98 7.05
C PRO A 46 3.70 2.71 7.19
N ILE A 47 4.31 1.68 7.76
CA ILE A 47 3.66 0.40 8.05
C ILE A 47 3.00 0.53 9.41
N HIS A 48 1.70 0.25 9.47
CA HIS A 48 0.98 0.24 10.73
C HIS A 48 1.56 -0.82 11.68
N SER A 49 1.78 -0.44 12.94
CA SER A 49 2.20 -1.30 14.06
C SER A 49 1.46 -2.63 14.11
N HIS A 50 0.14 -2.64 13.89
CA HIS A 50 -0.66 -3.87 13.90
C HIS A 50 -0.22 -4.88 12.83
N LEU A 51 0.18 -4.41 11.65
CA LEU A 51 0.70 -5.30 10.60
C LEU A 51 2.07 -5.87 10.99
N ILE A 52 2.88 -5.09 11.70
CA ILE A 52 4.16 -5.55 12.26
C ILE A 52 3.92 -6.62 13.33
N ASP A 53 2.97 -6.38 14.24
CA ASP A 53 2.57 -7.31 15.31
C ASP A 53 2.03 -8.64 14.77
N LEU A 54 1.34 -8.60 13.62
CA LEU A 54 0.88 -9.79 12.88
C LEU A 54 2.03 -10.57 12.21
N GLY A 55 3.28 -10.14 12.35
CA GLY A 55 4.47 -10.85 11.85
C GLY A 55 4.88 -10.47 10.43
N PHE A 56 4.42 -9.33 9.90
CA PHE A 56 4.77 -8.92 8.53
C PHE A 56 6.28 -8.77 8.33
N LEU A 57 7.00 -8.20 9.30
CA LEU A 57 8.46 -8.05 9.19
C LEU A 57 9.19 -9.39 9.22
N ASP A 58 8.66 -10.40 9.91
CA ASP A 58 9.23 -11.74 9.89
C ASP A 58 9.04 -12.42 8.53
N HIS A 59 7.89 -12.20 7.89
CA HIS A 59 7.65 -12.61 6.51
C HIS A 59 8.65 -11.96 5.53
N VAL A 60 8.90 -10.64 5.68
CA VAL A 60 9.88 -9.91 4.87
C VAL A 60 11.30 -10.45 5.08
N ARG A 61 11.71 -10.70 6.33
CA ARG A 61 13.02 -11.28 6.65
C ARG A 61 13.18 -12.67 6.05
N LYS A 62 12.13 -13.50 6.12
CA LYS A 62 12.12 -14.83 5.52
C LYS A 62 12.33 -14.75 4.01
N ALA A 63 11.57 -13.90 3.31
CA ALA A 63 11.70 -13.70 1.86
C ALA A 63 13.10 -13.20 1.47
N ASN A 64 13.69 -12.30 2.25
CA ASN A 64 15.09 -11.88 2.06
C ASN A 64 16.07 -13.05 2.23
N SER A 65 15.90 -13.88 3.27
CA SER A 65 16.78 -15.02 3.53
C SER A 65 16.72 -16.11 2.45
N THR A 66 15.60 -16.21 1.73
CA THR A 66 15.39 -17.16 0.63
C THR A 66 15.67 -16.55 -0.75
N ASN A 67 16.17 -15.30 -0.82
CA ASN A 67 16.38 -14.54 -2.06
C ASN A 67 15.13 -14.48 -2.95
N GLU A 68 13.95 -14.38 -2.33
CA GLU A 68 12.70 -14.20 -3.08
C GLU A 68 12.63 -12.78 -3.65
N ILE A 69 12.29 -12.70 -4.94
CA ILE A 69 12.18 -11.41 -5.64
C ILE A 69 10.87 -10.70 -5.27
N SER A 70 9.84 -11.43 -4.83
CA SER A 70 8.52 -10.90 -4.46
C SER A 70 8.14 -11.34 -3.05
N LEU A 71 7.49 -10.46 -2.28
CA LEU A 71 6.91 -10.81 -0.98
C LEU A 71 5.66 -11.69 -1.10
N PHE A 72 5.02 -11.71 -2.27
CA PHE A 72 3.79 -12.44 -2.49
C PHE A 72 3.86 -13.24 -3.80
N PRO A 73 4.77 -14.24 -3.90
CA PRO A 73 5.00 -14.99 -5.14
C PRO A 73 3.73 -15.71 -5.62
N ASP A 74 2.87 -16.16 -4.70
CA ASP A 74 1.59 -16.79 -5.04
C ASP A 74 0.64 -15.86 -5.79
N LEU A 75 0.83 -14.54 -5.65
CA LEU A 75 0.02 -13.51 -6.30
C LEU A 75 0.54 -13.15 -7.71
N TYR A 76 1.65 -13.74 -8.15
CA TYR A 76 2.19 -13.57 -9.50
C TYR A 76 1.47 -14.48 -10.52
N GLU A 77 1.15 -13.93 -11.70
CA GLU A 77 0.63 -14.68 -12.85
C GLU A 77 1.67 -14.69 -13.99
N ALA A 78 2.46 -15.76 -14.08
CA ALA A 78 3.53 -15.91 -15.05
C ALA A 78 3.08 -15.84 -16.53
N GLY A 79 1.80 -16.12 -16.82
CA GLY A 79 1.29 -16.20 -18.19
C GLY A 79 0.89 -14.86 -18.83
N ASN A 80 0.73 -13.78 -18.06
CA ASN A 80 0.21 -12.51 -18.57
C ASN A 80 1.13 -11.29 -18.29
N ASN A 81 2.28 -11.48 -17.64
CA ASN A 81 3.11 -10.39 -17.10
C ASN A 81 2.29 -9.33 -16.34
N ALA A 82 1.15 -9.74 -15.77
CA ALA A 82 0.17 -8.86 -15.16
C ALA A 82 0.05 -9.22 -13.68
N PHE A 83 0.52 -8.29 -12.87
CA PHE A 83 0.30 -8.32 -11.43
C PHE A 83 -1.20 -8.03 -11.12
N GLY A 84 -1.70 -8.38 -9.94
CA GLY A 84 -2.96 -7.82 -9.42
C GLY A 84 -4.27 -8.60 -9.63
N ARG A 85 -4.41 -9.50 -10.61
CA ARG A 85 -5.63 -10.33 -10.76
C ARG A 85 -5.81 -11.32 -9.59
N LYS A 86 -4.76 -12.08 -9.27
CA LYS A 86 -4.74 -12.96 -8.09
C LYS A 86 -4.89 -12.20 -6.79
N VAL A 87 -4.33 -10.99 -6.67
CA VAL A 87 -4.50 -10.12 -5.49
C VAL A 87 -5.96 -9.77 -5.28
N GLY A 88 -6.65 -9.33 -6.35
CA GLY A 88 -8.09 -9.07 -6.31
C GLY A 88 -8.89 -10.32 -5.91
N ARG A 89 -8.54 -11.48 -6.46
CA ARG A 89 -9.20 -12.76 -6.13
C ARG A 89 -8.95 -13.17 -4.67
N ARG A 90 -7.72 -13.05 -4.18
CA ARG A 90 -7.35 -13.42 -2.80
C ARG A 90 -8.04 -12.52 -1.79
N MET A 91 -8.07 -11.21 -2.04
CA MET A 91 -8.85 -10.29 -1.21
C MET A 91 -10.33 -10.65 -1.23
N ARG A 92 -10.89 -10.95 -2.42
CA ARG A 92 -12.29 -11.37 -2.51
C ARG A 92 -12.56 -12.61 -1.66
N GLN A 93 -11.70 -13.63 -1.74
CA GLN A 93 -11.79 -14.84 -0.92
C GLN A 93 -11.76 -14.52 0.58
N ILE A 94 -10.83 -13.67 1.03
CA ILE A 94 -10.76 -13.25 2.45
C ILE A 94 -12.05 -12.56 2.86
N ILE A 95 -12.53 -11.58 2.08
CA ILE A 95 -13.79 -10.88 2.40
C ILE A 95 -14.97 -11.88 2.39
N ASP A 96 -15.00 -12.87 1.50
CA ASP A 96 -16.09 -13.87 1.45
C ASP A 96 -16.06 -14.80 2.67
N GLN A 97 -14.85 -15.15 3.13
CA GLN A 97 -14.63 -15.98 4.32
C GLN A 97 -15.01 -15.23 5.60
N GLU A 98 -14.59 -13.98 5.74
CA GLU A 98 -14.78 -13.22 6.98
C GLU A 98 -16.14 -12.50 7.05
N LEU A 99 -16.68 -12.04 5.91
CA LEU A 99 -17.85 -11.14 5.86
C LEU A 99 -19.01 -11.68 5.01
N GLY A 100 -18.84 -12.79 4.31
CA GLY A 100 -19.90 -13.43 3.52
C GLY A 100 -20.65 -12.46 2.58
N THR A 101 -21.98 -12.46 2.67
CA THR A 101 -22.86 -11.62 1.83
C THR A 101 -22.82 -10.14 2.17
N GLU A 102 -22.41 -9.76 3.38
CA GLU A 102 -22.22 -8.37 3.79
C GLU A 102 -21.02 -7.74 3.07
N GLY A 103 -20.01 -8.55 2.79
CA GLY A 103 -18.80 -8.15 2.07
C GLY A 103 -18.96 -8.01 0.55
N LYS A 104 -20.14 -8.26 -0.03
CA LYS A 104 -20.35 -8.33 -1.50
C LYS A 104 -19.93 -7.08 -2.29
N ASN A 105 -19.95 -5.91 -1.64
CA ASN A 105 -19.60 -4.62 -2.23
C ASN A 105 -18.20 -4.12 -1.80
N LEU A 106 -17.45 -4.93 -1.04
CA LEU A 106 -16.12 -4.57 -0.55
C LEU A 106 -15.04 -4.98 -1.55
N SER A 107 -14.04 -4.11 -1.70
CA SER A 107 -12.91 -4.29 -2.61
C SER A 107 -11.72 -3.44 -2.14
N PHE A 108 -10.58 -3.53 -2.83
CA PHE A 108 -9.45 -2.61 -2.62
C PHE A 108 -9.84 -1.13 -2.75
N HIS A 109 -10.85 -0.84 -3.59
CA HIS A 109 -11.35 0.53 -3.73
C HIS A 109 -12.14 0.96 -2.49
N SER A 110 -12.96 0.07 -1.93
CA SER A 110 -13.72 0.32 -0.70
C SER A 110 -12.79 0.48 0.51
N LEU A 111 -11.72 -0.33 0.60
CA LEU A 111 -10.67 -0.19 1.62
C LEU A 111 -9.95 1.16 1.53
N ARG A 112 -9.63 1.59 0.31
CA ARG A 112 -9.00 2.89 0.07
C ARG A 112 -9.92 4.04 0.51
N HIS A 113 -11.20 3.99 0.16
CA HIS A 113 -12.17 4.99 0.61
C HIS A 113 -12.34 4.99 2.12
N TYR A 114 -12.29 3.82 2.76
CA TYR A 114 -12.28 3.73 4.21
C TYR A 114 -11.06 4.44 4.82
N VAL A 115 -9.85 4.17 4.32
CA VAL A 115 -8.62 4.86 4.76
C VAL A 115 -8.73 6.37 4.52
N GLN A 116 -9.23 6.79 3.36
CA GLN A 116 -9.45 8.21 3.06
C GLN A 116 -10.39 8.86 4.06
N ASN A 117 -11.58 8.29 4.21
CA ASN A 117 -12.60 8.82 5.09
C ASN A 117 -12.07 8.88 6.53
N GLN A 118 -11.42 7.84 7.03
CA GLN A 118 -10.90 7.88 8.40
C GLN A 118 -9.88 9.00 8.60
N LEU A 119 -8.94 9.16 7.67
CA LEU A 119 -7.94 10.23 7.77
C LEU A 119 -8.55 11.63 7.61
N ASP A 120 -9.58 11.79 6.77
CA ASP A 120 -10.31 13.05 6.62
C ASP A 120 -11.03 13.45 7.93
N HIS A 121 -11.45 12.47 8.75
CA HIS A 121 -12.16 12.71 10.01
C HIS A 121 -11.22 12.97 11.19
N THR A 122 -9.92 12.72 11.06
CA THR A 122 -8.95 12.91 12.15
C THR A 122 -8.24 14.25 12.12
N GLY A 123 -8.64 15.16 11.22
CA GLY A 123 -8.07 16.50 11.10
C GLY A 123 -6.65 16.50 10.51
N VAL A 124 -6.23 15.38 9.93
CA VAL A 124 -4.99 15.26 9.16
C VAL A 124 -5.11 16.16 7.92
N ASP A 125 -4.04 16.89 7.59
CA ASP A 125 -4.02 17.76 6.41
C ASP A 125 -4.35 16.92 5.15
N ASP A 126 -5.28 17.40 4.33
CA ASP A 126 -5.68 16.75 3.07
C ASP A 126 -4.47 16.47 2.15
N LYS A 127 -3.40 17.26 2.28
CA LYS A 127 -2.12 16.97 1.63
C LYS A 127 -1.52 15.62 2.06
N PHE A 128 -1.56 15.30 3.35
CA PHE A 128 -1.00 14.07 3.92
C PHE A 128 -1.85 12.86 3.53
N VAL A 129 -3.17 13.01 3.56
CA VAL A 129 -4.12 12.00 3.08
C VAL A 129 -3.84 11.67 1.61
N ARG A 130 -3.62 12.70 0.78
CA ARG A 130 -3.23 12.53 -0.63
C ARG A 130 -1.90 11.82 -0.82
N ASP A 131 -0.92 12.06 0.05
CA ASP A 131 0.40 11.40 0.00
C ASP A 131 0.31 9.90 0.38
N ILE A 132 -0.51 9.53 1.37
CA ILE A 132 -0.75 8.11 1.76
C ILE A 132 -1.48 7.36 0.65
N ILE A 133 -2.56 7.97 0.15
CA ILE A 133 -3.49 7.33 -0.79
C ILE A 133 -2.92 7.37 -2.22
N GLY A 134 -2.09 8.36 -2.52
CA GLY A 134 -1.46 8.60 -3.81
C GLY A 134 -2.42 9.17 -4.86
N HIS A 135 -3.33 10.05 -4.48
CA HIS A 135 -4.09 10.83 -5.47
C HIS A 135 -3.20 11.90 -6.11
N GLU A 136 -3.37 12.15 -7.40
CA GLU A 136 -2.74 13.30 -8.05
C GLU A 136 -3.36 14.59 -7.49
N GLY A 137 -2.52 15.58 -7.17
CA GLY A 137 -2.99 16.91 -6.79
C GLY A 137 -3.89 17.49 -7.89
N LYS A 138 -4.93 18.22 -7.47
CA LYS A 138 -5.91 18.83 -8.37
C LYS A 138 -5.30 19.97 -9.22
N ASP A 139 -4.15 20.50 -8.80
CA ASP A 139 -3.56 21.69 -9.39
C ASP A 139 -2.12 21.47 -9.89
N ILE A 140 -1.73 22.17 -10.95
CA ILE A 140 -0.38 22.06 -11.56
C ILE A 140 0.69 22.58 -10.59
N HIS A 141 0.33 23.54 -9.75
CA HIS A 141 1.23 24.13 -8.74
C HIS A 141 1.58 23.15 -7.61
N ASP A 142 0.63 22.29 -7.21
CA ASP A 142 0.82 21.20 -6.22
C ASP A 142 1.76 20.10 -6.74
N LYS A 143 1.86 19.92 -8.06
CA LYS A 143 2.72 18.91 -8.69
C LYS A 143 4.20 19.28 -8.68
N VAL A 144 4.54 20.58 -8.63
CA VAL A 144 5.93 21.10 -8.80
C VAL A 144 6.62 21.39 -7.46
N TYR A 145 5.88 21.81 -6.42
CA TYR A 145 6.42 22.21 -5.11
C TYR A 145 6.25 21.14 -4.01
N ARG A 146 6.28 19.86 -4.37
CA ARG A 146 5.94 18.76 -3.44
C ARG A 146 7.09 18.44 -2.48
N LYS A 147 7.16 19.15 -1.34
CA LYS A 147 7.77 18.57 -0.12
C LYS A 147 6.76 17.60 0.48
N SER A 148 7.06 16.30 0.43
CA SER A 148 6.29 15.27 1.12
C SER A 148 6.16 15.60 2.60
N ALA A 149 5.06 15.17 3.22
CA ALA A 149 4.87 15.29 4.67
C ALA A 149 6.03 14.62 5.44
N PRO A 150 6.37 15.10 6.65
CA PRO A 150 7.26 14.38 7.54
C PRO A 150 6.76 12.95 7.78
N LEU A 151 7.65 11.96 7.76
CA LEU A 151 7.29 10.55 7.96
C LEU A 151 6.62 10.29 9.31
N THR A 152 6.98 11.06 10.34
CA THR A 152 6.38 11.02 11.67
C THR A 152 4.89 11.32 11.63
N ASP A 153 4.48 12.32 10.86
CA ASP A 153 3.08 12.76 10.77
C ASP A 153 2.27 11.72 9.98
N LEU A 154 2.85 11.16 8.93
CA LEU A 154 2.26 10.05 8.18
C LEU A 154 2.09 8.79 9.05
N ALA A 155 3.07 8.50 9.90
CA ALA A 155 3.00 7.34 10.80
C ALA A 155 1.89 7.53 11.84
N GLN A 156 1.81 8.72 12.46
CA GLN A 156 0.73 9.04 13.39
C GLN A 156 -0.65 8.93 12.74
N ALA A 157 -0.80 9.41 11.51
CA ALA A 157 -2.03 9.29 10.75
C ALA A 157 -2.40 7.82 10.49
N ILE A 158 -1.43 6.98 10.11
CA ILE A 158 -1.67 5.55 9.85
C ILE A 158 -2.04 4.79 11.13
N GLU A 159 -1.46 5.14 12.28
CA GLU A 159 -1.80 4.53 13.57
C GLU A 159 -3.21 4.87 14.08
N GLN A 160 -3.87 5.88 13.51
CA GLN A 160 -5.27 6.18 13.82
C GLN A 160 -6.26 5.24 13.12
N LEU A 161 -5.80 4.44 12.15
CA LEU A 161 -6.66 3.45 11.49
C LEU A 161 -7.06 2.34 12.47
N LEU A 162 -8.25 1.77 12.27
CA LEU A 162 -8.71 0.69 13.13
C LEU A 162 -7.84 -0.56 12.94
N LYS A 163 -7.46 -1.16 14.05
CA LYS A 163 -6.89 -2.51 14.08
C LYS A 163 -8.02 -3.51 13.79
N VAL A 164 -7.84 -4.35 12.78
CA VAL A 164 -8.78 -5.42 12.44
C VAL A 164 -8.18 -6.73 12.93
N ILE A 165 -8.96 -7.51 13.66
CA ILE A 165 -8.59 -8.83 14.23
C ILE A 165 -8.90 -9.91 13.21
#